data_AF-N0DZ59-F1
#
_entry.id   AF-N0DZ59-F1
#
_cell.length_a   1.000
_cell.length_b   1.000
_cell.length_c   1.000
_cell.angle_alpha   90.00
_cell.angle_beta   90.00
_cell.angle_gamma   90.00
#
_symmetry.space_group_name_H-M   'P 1'
#
loop_
_entity.id
_entity.type
_entity.pdbx_description
1 polymer ?
#
loop_
_entity_poly.entity_id
_entity_poly.type
_entity_poly.pdbx_seq_one_letter_code
_entity_poly.pdbx_strand_id
1 'polypeptide(L)'
;MGIIDRFRIENAVQTYDFWLELRGMRSRRRKEARRELRTNLRDAAADVGVTQALFNIGSPKELAYAMTPEAAQRPRWSLGAMWASLAFVVVVFGLMYTASTFTSGVDASGVVGQQVTGFVFPWFGVDFMARIEPNRGGLSVGAGNAQWYVLGLPLLAFVLVARPWRAFTQKAS
;
A
#
# COMPACT_ATOMS: atom_id res chain seq x y z
N MET A 1 -11.60 23.16 -24.65
CA MET A 1 -10.88 22.08 -23.92
C MET A 1 -11.74 20.83 -23.93
N GLY A 2 -11.21 19.71 -24.40
CA GLY A 2 -11.94 18.44 -24.38
C GLY A 2 -12.05 17.85 -22.97
N ILE A 3 -12.95 16.90 -22.78
CA ILE A 3 -13.06 16.13 -21.53
C ILE A 3 -11.78 15.32 -21.27
N ILE A 4 -11.17 14.80 -22.34
CA ILE A 4 -9.91 14.04 -22.32
C ILE A 4 -8.75 14.91 -21.83
N ASP A 5 -8.68 16.15 -22.32
CA ASP A 5 -7.69 17.15 -21.91
C ASP A 5 -7.75 17.45 -20.42
N ARG A 6 -8.96 17.63 -19.91
CA ARG A 6 -9.21 17.86 -18.48
C ARG A 6 -8.79 16.66 -17.64
N PHE A 7 -9.06 15.44 -18.12
CA PHE A 7 -8.63 14.21 -17.46
C PHE A 7 -7.10 14.09 -17.40
N ARG A 8 -6.40 14.42 -18.50
CA ARG A 8 -4.93 14.42 -18.56
C ARG A 8 -4.30 15.40 -17.57
N ILE A 9 -4.81 16.63 -17.48
CA ILE A 9 -4.34 17.62 -16.51
C ILE A 9 -4.58 17.14 -15.08
N GLU A 10 -5.78 16.63 -14.76
CA GLU A 10 -6.06 16.14 -13.41
C GLU A 10 -5.22 14.91 -13.04
N ASN A 11 -4.93 14.00 -13.98
CA ASN A 11 -4.05 12.86 -13.73
C ASN A 11 -2.61 13.29 -13.41
N ALA A 12 -2.07 14.27 -14.13
CA ALA A 12 -0.74 14.84 -13.86
C ALA A 12 -0.70 15.50 -12.46
N VAL A 13 -1.74 16.26 -12.12
CA VAL A 13 -1.88 16.92 -10.81
C VAL A 13 -2.02 15.90 -9.67
N GLN A 14 -2.76 14.80 -9.86
CA GLN A 14 -2.88 13.72 -8.87
C GLN A 14 -1.57 12.96 -8.70
N THR A 15 -0.86 12.69 -9.79
CA THR A 15 0.46 12.05 -9.74
C THR A 15 1.44 12.93 -8.95
N TYR A 16 1.44 14.23 -9.19
CA TYR A 16 2.23 15.20 -8.42
C TYR A 16 1.85 15.21 -6.92
N ASP A 17 0.55 15.26 -6.59
CA ASP A 17 0.06 15.24 -5.20
C ASP A 17 0.45 13.95 -4.48
N PHE A 18 0.38 12.79 -5.16
CA PHE A 18 0.86 11.52 -4.63
C PHE A 18 2.35 11.58 -4.28
N TRP A 19 3.20 12.15 -5.15
CA TRP A 19 4.63 12.29 -4.86
C TRP A 19 4.91 13.28 -3.73
N LEU A 20 4.15 14.38 -3.63
CA LEU A 20 4.26 15.33 -2.52
C LEU A 20 3.84 14.70 -1.18
N GLU A 21 2.79 13.88 -1.20
CA GLU A 21 2.36 13.10 -0.04
C GLU A 21 3.43 12.09 0.38
N LEU A 22 3.97 11.35 -0.57
CA LEU A 22 5.02 10.35 -0.35
C LEU A 22 6.26 10.97 0.32
N ARG A 23 6.51 12.25 0.06
CA ARG A 23 7.62 13.04 0.61
C ARG A 23 7.29 13.69 1.96
N GLY A 24 6.08 13.55 2.48
CA GLY A 24 5.68 14.06 3.80
C GLY A 24 5.43 15.57 3.83
N MET A 25 4.99 16.16 2.71
CA MET A 25 4.60 17.58 2.69
C MET A 25 3.30 17.81 3.48
N ARG A 26 3.26 18.86 4.32
CA ARG A 26 2.07 19.21 5.12
C ARG A 26 0.87 19.48 4.20
N SER A 27 -0.31 19.00 4.60
CA SER A 27 -1.54 19.04 3.78
C SER A 27 -1.96 20.44 3.32
N ARG A 28 -1.60 21.50 4.06
CA ARG A 28 -1.88 22.90 3.66
C ARG A 28 -1.01 23.34 2.48
N ARG A 29 0.30 23.10 2.56
CA ARG A 29 1.27 23.42 1.49
C ARG A 29 1.05 22.54 0.25
N ARG A 30 0.59 21.30 0.42
CA ARG A 30 0.15 20.42 -0.68
C ARG A 30 -1.03 21.01 -1.45
N LYS A 31 -2.05 21.51 -0.74
CA LYS A 31 -3.23 22.14 -1.37
C LYS A 31 -2.84 23.38 -2.17
N GLU A 32 -1.91 24.19 -1.66
CA GLU A 32 -1.38 25.37 -2.36
C GLU A 32 -0.59 24.97 -3.62
N ALA A 33 0.38 24.06 -3.48
CA ALA A 33 1.17 23.57 -4.62
C ALA A 33 0.31 22.90 -5.70
N ARG A 34 -0.75 22.17 -5.30
CA ARG A 34 -1.72 21.57 -6.24
C ARG A 34 -2.52 22.63 -6.99
N ARG A 35 -2.94 23.69 -6.31
CA ARG A 35 -3.68 24.80 -6.93
C ARG A 35 -2.80 25.54 -7.92
N GLU A 36 -1.57 25.85 -7.52
CA GLU A 36 -0.57 26.53 -8.36
C GLU A 36 -0.26 25.72 -9.62
N LEU A 37 0.04 24.42 -9.49
CA LEU A 37 0.31 23.57 -10.65
C LEU A 37 -0.90 23.48 -11.60
N ARG A 38 -2.12 23.40 -11.06
CA ARG A 38 -3.33 23.36 -11.88
C ARG A 38 -3.54 24.67 -12.65
N THR A 39 -3.31 25.81 -12.02
CA THR A 39 -3.43 27.12 -12.68
C THR A 39 -2.39 27.24 -13.79
N ASN A 40 -1.12 26.98 -13.48
CA ASN A 40 -0.02 27.08 -14.46
C ASN A 40 -0.23 26.13 -15.65
N LEU A 41 -0.75 24.92 -15.42
CA LEU A 41 -1.03 23.97 -16.51
C LEU A 41 -2.22 24.39 -17.38
N ARG A 42 -3.23 25.05 -16.81
CA ARG A 42 -4.37 25.55 -17.58
C ARG A 42 -3.96 26.74 -18.44
N ASP A 43 -3.16 27.64 -17.89
CA ASP A 43 -2.65 28.80 -18.61
C ASP A 43 -1.73 28.34 -19.75
N ALA A 44 -0.74 27.50 -19.47
CA ALA A 44 0.14 26.95 -20.50
C ALA A 44 -0.63 26.13 -21.55
N ALA A 45 -1.66 25.37 -21.16
CA ALA A 45 -2.49 24.64 -22.10
C ALA A 45 -3.36 25.54 -22.99
N ALA A 46 -3.70 26.75 -22.54
CA ALA A 46 -4.39 27.75 -23.37
C ALA A 46 -3.47 28.29 -24.46
N ASP A 47 -2.17 28.41 -24.18
CA ASP A 47 -1.18 28.98 -25.10
C ASP A 47 -0.62 27.95 -26.09
N VAL A 48 -0.20 26.77 -25.62
CA VAL A 48 0.52 25.76 -26.43
C VAL A 48 -0.24 24.43 -26.58
N GLY A 49 -1.42 24.31 -25.99
CA GLY A 49 -2.17 23.05 -25.95
C GLY A 49 -1.68 22.08 -24.86
N VAL A 50 -2.58 21.19 -24.41
CA VAL A 50 -2.38 20.35 -23.22
C VAL A 50 -1.22 19.39 -23.33
N THR A 51 -1.04 18.75 -24.49
CA THR A 51 0.04 17.78 -24.69
C THR A 51 1.42 18.44 -24.56
N GLN A 52 1.58 19.62 -25.16
CA GLN A 52 2.85 20.35 -25.14
C GLN A 52 3.09 21.02 -23.78
N ALA A 53 2.03 21.52 -23.13
CA ALA A 53 2.10 22.00 -21.76
C ALA A 53 2.60 20.90 -20.80
N LEU A 54 2.04 19.68 -20.89
CA LEU A 54 2.48 18.52 -20.10
C LEU A 54 3.92 18.06 -20.42
N PHE A 55 4.39 18.25 -21.66
CA PHE A 55 5.76 17.93 -22.03
C PHE A 55 6.75 18.96 -21.45
N ASN A 56 6.37 20.25 -21.44
CA ASN A 56 7.20 21.35 -20.96
C ASN A 56 7.43 21.36 -19.44
N ILE A 57 6.45 20.93 -18.64
CA ILE A 57 6.67 20.75 -17.19
C ILE A 57 7.57 19.54 -16.85
N GLY A 58 7.83 18.65 -17.81
CA GLY A 58 8.66 17.46 -17.60
C GLY A 58 8.06 16.48 -16.58
N SER A 59 8.94 15.75 -15.89
CA SER A 59 8.56 14.71 -14.92
C SER A 59 7.90 15.31 -13.68
N PRO A 60 6.62 15.02 -13.38
CA PRO A 60 5.97 15.50 -12.15
C PRO A 60 6.72 15.08 -10.87
N LYS A 61 7.46 13.96 -10.94
CA LYS A 61 8.30 13.46 -9.85
C LYS A 61 9.50 14.36 -9.59
N GLU A 62 10.13 14.89 -10.64
CA GLU A 62 11.27 15.82 -10.52
C GLU A 62 10.83 17.17 -9.98
N LEU A 63 9.67 17.67 -10.44
CA LEU A 63 9.07 18.89 -9.90
C LEU A 63 8.79 18.77 -8.40
N ALA A 64 8.23 17.63 -7.97
CA ALA A 64 7.98 17.36 -6.55
C ALA A 64 9.29 17.23 -5.76
N TYR A 65 10.35 16.70 -6.38
CA TYR A 65 11.66 16.59 -5.76
C TYR A 65 12.28 17.97 -5.50
N ALA A 66 12.24 18.86 -6.50
CA ALA A 66 12.76 20.23 -6.42
C ALA A 66 12.02 21.06 -5.37
N MET A 67 10.71 20.88 -5.22
CA MET A 67 9.89 21.62 -4.26
C MET A 67 10.02 21.13 -2.80
N THR A 68 10.73 20.02 -2.56
CA THR A 68 10.86 19.44 -1.22
C THR A 68 12.29 19.00 -0.88
N PRO A 69 13.29 19.90 -0.87
CA PRO A 69 14.67 19.54 -0.54
C PRO A 69 14.80 19.02 0.91
N GLU A 70 14.04 19.59 1.84
CA GLU A 70 14.01 19.19 3.26
C GLU A 70 13.22 17.90 3.53
N ALA A 71 12.46 17.38 2.55
CA ALA A 71 11.67 16.15 2.73
C ALA A 71 12.55 14.93 3.04
N ALA A 72 13.82 14.96 2.62
CA ALA A 72 14.77 13.91 2.93
C ALA A 72 14.99 13.75 4.44
N GLN A 73 14.65 14.74 5.28
CA GLN A 73 14.81 14.69 6.73
C GLN A 73 13.56 14.21 7.49
N ARG A 74 12.38 14.16 6.85
CA ARG A 74 11.10 13.87 7.51
C ARG A 74 10.76 12.38 7.54
N PRO A 75 9.99 11.91 8.54
CA PRO A 75 9.43 10.57 8.55
C PRO A 75 8.45 10.37 7.39
N ARG A 76 8.52 9.21 6.75
CA ARG A 76 7.81 8.87 5.50
C ARG A 76 6.55 8.06 5.78
N TRP A 77 5.63 8.63 6.56
CA TRP A 77 4.43 7.93 7.03
C TRP A 77 3.60 7.31 5.90
N SER A 78 3.33 8.06 4.82
CA SER A 78 2.52 7.56 3.69
C SER A 78 3.22 6.43 2.93
N LEU A 79 4.54 6.50 2.75
CA LEU A 79 5.31 5.41 2.16
C LEU A 79 5.27 4.17 3.06
N GLY A 80 5.42 4.36 4.38
CA GLY A 80 5.28 3.28 5.36
C GLY A 80 3.91 2.63 5.32
N ALA A 81 2.84 3.43 5.27
CA ALA A 81 1.47 2.94 5.17
C ALA A 81 1.25 2.14 3.87
N MET A 82 1.74 2.64 2.74
CA MET A 82 1.66 1.93 1.46
C MET A 82 2.35 0.57 1.51
N TRP A 83 3.58 0.50 2.05
CA TRP A 83 4.30 -0.77 2.18
C TRP A 83 3.68 -1.70 3.21
N ALA A 84 3.11 -1.17 4.30
CA ALA A 84 2.35 -1.95 5.27
C ALA A 84 1.10 -2.56 4.65
N SER A 85 0.33 -1.78 3.88
CA SER A 85 -0.85 -2.28 3.15
C SER A 85 -0.47 -3.36 2.14
N LEU A 86 0.62 -3.17 1.40
CA LEU A 86 1.12 -4.17 0.46
C LEU A 86 1.51 -5.46 1.19
N ALA A 87 2.28 -5.36 2.28
CA ALA A 87 2.67 -6.51 3.09
C ALA A 87 1.44 -7.21 3.68
N PHE A 88 0.44 -6.46 4.14
CA PHE A 88 -0.81 -7.01 4.67
C PHE A 88 -1.55 -7.84 3.61
N VAL A 89 -1.71 -7.30 2.41
CA VAL A 89 -2.37 -8.00 1.29
C VAL A 89 -1.62 -9.28 0.96
N VAL A 90 -0.29 -9.23 0.84
CA VAL A 90 0.55 -10.41 0.53
C VAL A 90 0.41 -11.48 1.61
N VAL A 91 0.47 -11.10 2.89
CA VAL A 91 0.35 -12.04 4.01
C VAL A 91 -1.03 -12.67 4.08
N VAL A 92 -2.10 -11.88 3.98
CA VAL A 92 -3.48 -12.38 4.02
C VAL A 92 -3.73 -13.31 2.84
N PHE A 93 -3.30 -12.93 1.64
CA PHE A 93 -3.46 -13.77 0.47
C PHE A 93 -2.67 -15.08 0.60
N GLY A 94 -1.42 -15.02 1.08
CA GLY A 94 -0.61 -16.20 1.33
C GLY A 94 -1.22 -17.15 2.37
N LEU A 95 -1.74 -16.61 3.48
CA LEU A 95 -2.41 -17.40 4.52
C LEU A 95 -3.68 -18.06 3.99
N MET A 96 -4.50 -17.31 3.24
CA MET A 96 -5.71 -17.84 2.62
C MET A 96 -5.39 -18.94 1.61
N TYR A 97 -4.44 -18.70 0.71
CA TYR A 97 -3.97 -19.70 -0.24
C TYR A 97 -3.49 -20.97 0.47
N THR A 98 -2.67 -20.82 1.52
CA THR A 98 -2.13 -21.95 2.28
C THR A 98 -3.24 -22.72 3.00
N ALA A 99 -4.15 -22.02 3.68
CA ALA A 99 -5.30 -22.62 4.35
C ALA A 99 -6.20 -23.39 3.37
N SER A 100 -6.44 -22.84 2.18
CA SER A 100 -7.16 -23.54 1.11
C SER A 100 -6.43 -24.80 0.66
N THR A 101 -5.12 -24.72 0.38
CA THR A 101 -4.34 -25.91 -0.03
C THR A 101 -4.26 -26.98 1.05
N PHE A 102 -4.13 -26.58 2.32
CA PHE A 102 -4.14 -27.50 3.46
C PHE A 102 -5.48 -28.21 3.58
N THR A 103 -6.58 -27.45 3.49
CA THR A 103 -7.93 -27.99 3.54
C THR A 103 -8.21 -28.97 2.39
N SER A 104 -7.80 -28.63 1.16
CA SER A 104 -7.90 -29.53 0.02
C SER A 104 -7.05 -30.79 0.18
N GLY A 105 -5.87 -30.68 0.79
CA GLY A 105 -5.04 -31.84 1.12
C GLY A 105 -5.69 -32.77 2.15
N VAL A 106 -6.35 -32.21 3.17
CA VAL A 106 -7.10 -32.98 4.16
C VAL A 106 -8.32 -33.66 3.53
N ASP A 107 -9.06 -32.98 2.66
CA ASP A 107 -10.20 -33.58 1.93
C ASP A 107 -9.73 -34.73 1.03
N ALA A 108 -8.63 -34.55 0.30
CA ALA A 108 -8.04 -35.60 -0.54
C ALA A 108 -7.53 -36.81 0.25
N SER A 109 -7.16 -36.63 1.53
CA SER A 109 -6.72 -37.74 2.40
C SER A 109 -7.86 -38.65 2.87
N GLY A 110 -9.12 -38.24 2.67
CA GLY A 110 -10.30 -39.02 3.06
C GLY A 110 -10.60 -39.03 4.57
N VAL A 111 -9.93 -38.18 5.35
CA VAL A 111 -10.19 -38.04 6.79
C VAL A 111 -11.47 -37.24 7.01
N VAL A 112 -12.45 -37.85 7.68
CA VAL A 112 -13.77 -37.26 7.93
C VAL A 112 -14.12 -37.35 9.43
N GLY A 113 -14.74 -36.31 9.97
CA GLY A 113 -15.18 -36.27 11.39
C GLY A 113 -14.05 -36.05 12.41
N GLN A 114 -12.80 -35.91 11.95
CA GLN A 114 -11.65 -35.58 12.80
C GLN A 114 -11.09 -34.21 12.44
N GLN A 115 -10.61 -33.49 13.45
CA GLN A 115 -9.90 -32.23 13.26
C GLN A 115 -8.43 -32.55 12.97
N VAL A 116 -7.98 -32.25 11.75
CA VAL A 116 -6.58 -32.36 11.37
C VAL A 116 -5.90 -31.03 11.70
N THR A 117 -4.79 -31.12 12.43
CA THR A 117 -3.96 -29.98 12.76
C THR A 117 -2.58 -30.19 12.15
N GLY A 118 -1.99 -29.13 11.60
CA GLY A 118 -0.73 -29.24 10.90
C GLY A 118 0.01 -27.92 10.75
N PHE A 119 1.32 -28.05 10.58
CA PHE A 119 2.22 -26.96 10.27
C PHE A 119 2.49 -26.91 8.77
N VAL A 120 2.47 -25.71 8.17
CA VAL A 120 2.79 -25.51 6.75
C VAL A 120 3.83 -24.42 6.59
N PHE A 121 4.96 -24.75 5.95
CA PHE A 121 5.98 -23.78 5.59
C PHE A 121 5.41 -22.74 4.60
N PRO A 122 5.71 -21.43 4.73
CA PRO A 122 6.69 -20.80 5.63
C PRO A 122 6.13 -20.23 6.94
N TRP A 123 4.93 -20.65 7.38
CA TRP A 123 4.19 -20.00 8.47
C TRP A 123 4.60 -20.50 9.87
N PHE A 124 5.85 -20.27 10.27
CA PHE A 124 6.38 -20.72 11.56
C PHE A 124 5.49 -20.33 12.75
N GLY A 125 5.06 -21.33 13.53
CA GLY A 125 4.19 -21.14 14.70
C GLY A 125 2.71 -20.89 14.38
N VAL A 126 2.29 -21.02 13.11
CA VAL A 126 0.88 -21.01 12.72
C VAL A 126 0.34 -22.44 12.68
N ASP A 127 -0.70 -22.68 13.45
CA ASP A 127 -1.37 -23.98 13.51
C ASP A 127 -2.57 -23.98 12.59
N PHE A 128 -2.45 -24.65 11.44
CA PHE A 128 -3.57 -24.81 10.51
C PHE A 128 -4.47 -25.94 10.99
N MET A 129 -5.77 -25.67 10.99
CA MET A 129 -6.80 -26.59 11.46
C MET A 129 -7.85 -26.75 10.37
N ALA A 130 -8.16 -27.99 10.03
CA ALA A 130 -9.26 -28.31 9.13
C ALA A 130 -10.10 -29.44 9.75
N ARG A 131 -11.42 -29.25 9.79
CA ARG A 131 -12.39 -30.31 10.09
C ARG A 131 -13.40 -30.39 8.96
N ILE A 132 -13.55 -31.59 8.42
CA ILE A 132 -14.54 -31.93 7.40
C ILE A 132 -15.61 -32.79 8.07
N GLU A 133 -16.83 -32.26 8.17
CA GLU A 133 -17.93 -32.96 8.81
C GLU A 133 -18.43 -34.13 7.94
N PRO A 134 -18.89 -35.26 8.54
CA PRO A 134 -19.56 -36.32 7.79
C PRO A 134 -20.69 -35.76 6.94
N ASN A 135 -20.84 -36.25 5.71
CA ASN A 135 -21.85 -35.80 4.75
C ASN A 135 -21.62 -34.38 4.15
N ARG A 136 -20.39 -33.83 4.25
CA ARG A 136 -19.99 -32.50 3.70
C ARG A 136 -20.83 -31.31 4.22
N GLY A 137 -21.51 -31.47 5.35
CA GLY A 137 -22.44 -30.46 5.90
C GLY A 137 -21.77 -29.27 6.59
N GLY A 138 -20.47 -29.33 6.87
CA GLY A 138 -19.73 -28.24 7.52
C GLY A 138 -18.23 -28.33 7.29
N LEU A 139 -17.62 -27.19 6.96
CA LEU A 139 -16.18 -27.01 6.84
C LEU A 139 -15.73 -26.01 7.91
N SER A 140 -14.87 -26.43 8.84
CA SER A 140 -14.23 -25.53 9.79
C SER A 140 -12.75 -25.40 9.44
N VAL A 141 -12.33 -24.18 9.11
CA VAL A 141 -10.93 -23.84 8.78
C VAL A 141 -10.45 -22.77 9.75
N GLY A 142 -9.31 -23.01 10.37
CA GLY A 142 -8.69 -22.08 11.33
C GLY A 142 -7.17 -22.01 11.16
N ALA A 143 -6.60 -20.88 11.53
CA ALA A 143 -5.16 -20.68 11.60
C ALA A 143 -4.82 -20.03 12.95
N GLY A 144 -4.36 -20.83 13.91
CA GLY A 144 -3.90 -20.33 15.21
C GLY A 144 -2.65 -19.47 15.05
N ASN A 145 -2.50 -18.43 15.88
CA ASN A 145 -1.34 -17.52 15.91
C ASN A 145 -1.08 -16.71 14.62
N ALA A 146 -1.94 -16.82 13.60
CA ALA A 146 -1.82 -16.08 12.35
C ALA A 146 -1.86 -14.56 12.55
N GLN A 147 -2.45 -14.08 13.65
CA GLN A 147 -2.49 -12.65 13.98
C GLN A 147 -1.11 -12.00 14.03
N TRP A 148 -0.06 -12.74 14.40
CA TRP A 148 1.30 -12.20 14.47
C TRP A 148 1.86 -11.91 13.08
N TYR A 149 1.49 -12.69 12.08
CA TYR A 149 1.85 -12.44 10.69
C TYR A 149 1.01 -11.31 10.11
N VAL A 150 -0.31 -11.37 10.31
CA VAL A 150 -1.28 -10.41 9.78
C VAL A 150 -1.03 -8.99 10.30
N LEU A 151 -0.61 -8.85 11.56
CA LEU A 151 -0.35 -7.54 12.16
C LEU A 151 1.15 -7.22 12.23
N GLY A 152 1.98 -8.20 12.62
CA GLY A 152 3.40 -7.98 12.89
C GLY A 152 4.20 -7.66 11.64
N LEU A 153 4.01 -8.37 10.53
CA LEU A 153 4.77 -8.10 9.29
C LEU A 153 4.41 -6.75 8.66
N PRO A 154 3.12 -6.37 8.53
CA PRO A 154 2.76 -5.03 8.07
C PRO A 154 3.26 -3.93 9.00
N LEU A 155 3.21 -4.13 10.32
CA LEU A 155 3.71 -3.16 11.27
C LEU A 155 5.24 -3.01 11.19
N LEU A 156 5.97 -4.11 11.01
CA LEU A 156 7.41 -4.09 10.77
C LEU A 156 7.74 -3.33 9.48
N ALA A 157 7.04 -3.63 8.38
CA ALA A 157 7.21 -2.93 7.12
C ALA A 157 6.93 -1.42 7.27
N PHE A 158 5.86 -1.07 8.00
CA PHE A 158 5.54 0.31 8.33
C PHE A 158 6.68 1.00 9.06
N VAL A 159 7.16 0.42 10.16
CA VAL A 159 8.19 1.03 11.02
C VAL A 159 9.50 1.20 10.26
N LEU A 160 9.94 0.18 9.51
CA LEU A 160 11.18 0.21 8.74
C LEU A 160 11.17 1.28 7.64
N VAL A 161 10.02 1.46 6.98
CA VAL A 161 9.89 2.39 5.85
C VAL A 161 9.53 3.80 6.29
N ALA A 162 8.60 3.95 7.25
CA ALA A 162 8.19 5.24 7.78
C ALA A 162 9.31 5.93 8.56
N ARG A 163 10.22 5.13 9.17
CA ARG A 163 11.32 5.62 10.02
C ARG A 163 10.82 6.63 11.06
N PRO A 164 9.88 6.23 11.94
CA PRO A 164 9.22 7.13 12.88
C PRO A 164 10.19 7.87 13.81
N TRP A 165 11.36 7.29 14.09
CA TRP A 165 12.41 7.91 14.91
C TRP A 165 12.90 9.28 14.39
N ARG A 166 12.74 9.55 13.10
CA ARG A 166 13.11 10.84 12.51
C ARG A 166 12.21 12.00 12.96
N ALA A 167 10.99 11.73 13.43
CA ALA A 167 10.14 12.75 14.04
C ALA A 167 10.69 13.21 15.40
N PHE A 168 11.33 12.32 16.16
CA PHE A 168 11.87 12.67 17.48
C PHE A 168 13.16 13.49 17.39
N THR A 169 14.01 13.22 16.39
CA THR A 169 15.23 14.00 16.15
C THR A 169 14.95 15.44 15.68
N GLN A 170 13.78 15.72 15.12
CA GLN A 170 13.42 17.08 14.65
C GLN A 170 12.90 18.00 15.76
N LYS A 171 12.44 17.47 16.90
CA LYS A 171 11.96 18.28 18.03
C LYS A 171 13.08 18.75 18.96
N ALA A 172 14.29 18.21 18.80
CA ALA A 172 15.43 18.48 19.67
C ALA A 172 16.40 19.55 19.12
N SER A 173 16.06 20.17 17.97
CA SER A 173 16.75 21.31 17.35
C SER A 173 15.83 22.51 17.31
#